data_AF-A0A530YEL6-F1
#
_entry.id   AF-A0A530YEL6-F1
#
_cell.length_a   1.000
_cell.length_b   1.000
_cell.length_c   1.000
_cell.angle_alpha   90.00
_cell.angle_beta   90.00
_cell.angle_gamma   90.00
#
_symmetry.space_group_name_H-M   'P 1'
#
loop_
_entity.id
_entity.type
_entity.pdbx_description
1 polymer ?
#
loop_
_entity_poly.entity_id
_entity_poly.type
_entity_poly.pdbx_seq_one_letter_code
_entity_poly.pdbx_strand_id
1 'polypeptide(L)'
;LMRYPGRPLLPNEVPPKAMLDYVAGQVGASSTAFRLYARREETRSNHITYLLGYLQKRNATAEDRRAALLSAIEMASTTDAGASIAGAVVAEFRNRNSLLPAANIIERMGIAARAIARRRAERALIEAIPADRLASLDGLLEVDLTNGQTRFHWLRSAPEAPGASNLVGLTERITFLRTLEIDPALQIRISSGRWDQMIREGNATPAWLANDFNASRRHALIVAQVIKLGQKLTDDAVTIFIKLMGRLFSQANSRKKQRHMDSRPDATKALRMFLDTITALQSANDYGRNALEVLDQKVGWHRLLRMKP
;
A
#
# COMPACT_ATOMS: atom_id res chain seq x y z
N LEU A 1 26.60 -10.96 31.50
CA LEU A 1 27.46 -11.10 30.30
C LEU A 1 27.01 -12.24 29.38
N MET A 2 27.08 -13.52 29.79
CA MET A 2 26.65 -14.63 28.92
C MET A 2 25.12 -14.86 28.84
N ARG A 3 24.32 -14.39 29.82
CA ARG A 3 22.85 -14.37 29.71
C ARG A 3 22.34 -13.13 28.96
N TYR A 4 22.97 -11.98 29.18
CA TYR A 4 22.76 -10.71 28.49
C TYR A 4 24.09 -9.92 28.60
N PRO A 5 24.74 -9.46 27.51
CA PRO A 5 24.34 -9.46 26.09
C PRO A 5 24.58 -10.77 25.32
N GLY A 6 24.89 -11.90 25.98
CA GLY A 6 25.00 -13.21 25.34
C GLY A 6 26.39 -13.58 24.81
N ARG A 7 27.44 -12.81 25.16
CA ARG A 7 28.82 -13.04 24.69
C ARG A 7 29.85 -12.87 25.82
N PRO A 8 31.04 -13.47 25.71
CA PRO A 8 32.17 -13.17 26.59
C PRO A 8 32.67 -11.74 26.36
N LEU A 9 33.39 -11.20 27.34
CA LEU A 9 34.13 -9.95 27.19
C LEU A 9 35.30 -10.16 26.23
N LEU A 10 35.51 -9.20 25.34
CA LEU A 10 36.68 -9.16 24.45
C LEU A 10 37.97 -8.94 25.27
N PRO A 11 39.14 -9.30 24.71
CA PRO A 11 40.42 -8.88 25.28
C PRO A 11 40.43 -7.37 25.53
N ASN A 12 40.82 -6.96 26.75
CA ASN A 12 40.88 -5.56 27.18
C ASN A 12 39.54 -4.79 27.21
N GLU A 13 38.40 -5.46 27.04
CA GLU A 13 37.09 -4.83 27.23
C GLU A 13 36.85 -4.58 28.72
N VAL A 14 36.73 -3.30 29.08
CA VAL A 14 36.40 -2.88 30.45
C VAL A 14 34.92 -2.50 30.50
N PRO A 15 34.09 -3.22 31.28
CA PRO A 15 32.69 -2.85 31.45
C PRO A 15 32.55 -1.47 32.10
N PRO A 16 31.44 -0.74 31.85
CA PRO A 16 31.20 0.55 32.48
C PRO A 16 31.27 0.46 34.01
N LYS A 17 31.86 1.47 34.64
CA LYS A 17 32.10 1.48 36.10
C LYS A 17 30.82 1.23 36.92
N ALA A 18 29.71 1.90 36.56
CA ALA A 18 28.42 1.71 37.22
C ALA A 18 27.93 0.24 37.18
N MET A 19 28.19 -0.47 36.08
CA MET A 19 27.85 -1.90 35.96
C MET A 19 28.75 -2.75 36.86
N LEU A 20 30.05 -2.44 36.92
CA LEU A 20 30.98 -3.14 37.80
C LEU A 20 30.63 -2.94 39.27
N ASP A 21 30.34 -1.70 39.69
CA ASP A 21 29.95 -1.38 41.07
C ASP A 21 28.66 -2.12 41.46
N TYR A 22 27.67 -2.14 40.56
CA TYR A 22 26.41 -2.86 40.78
C TYR A 22 26.63 -4.38 40.96
N VAL A 23 27.37 -5.02 40.05
CA VAL A 23 27.63 -6.47 40.14
C VAL A 23 28.50 -6.80 41.34
N ALA A 24 29.50 -5.98 41.64
CA ALA A 24 30.39 -6.16 42.78
C ALA A 24 29.61 -6.13 44.11
N GLY A 25 28.65 -5.20 44.24
CA GLY A 25 27.74 -5.14 45.38
C GLY A 25 26.89 -6.40 45.57
N GLN A 26 26.44 -7.04 44.49
CA GLN A 26 25.64 -8.28 44.56
C GLN A 26 26.43 -9.49 45.09
N VAL A 27 27.74 -9.52 44.88
CA VAL A 27 28.61 -10.64 45.27
C VAL A 27 29.50 -10.32 46.46
N GLY A 28 29.32 -9.16 47.10
CA GLY A 28 30.11 -8.73 48.25
C GLY A 28 31.59 -8.49 47.92
N ALA A 29 31.92 -8.13 46.67
CA ALA A 29 33.28 -7.90 46.21
C ALA A 29 33.57 -6.40 45.98
N SER A 30 34.85 -6.03 45.93
CA SER A 30 35.27 -4.70 45.47
C SER A 30 35.25 -4.63 43.94
N SER A 31 34.70 -3.55 43.37
CA SER A 31 34.76 -3.32 41.91
C SER A 31 36.19 -3.13 41.39
N THR A 32 37.15 -2.75 42.25
CA THR A 32 38.57 -2.66 41.89
C THR A 32 39.19 -4.04 41.62
N ALA A 33 38.62 -5.11 42.18
CA ALA A 33 39.09 -6.48 41.96
C ALA A 33 38.98 -6.90 40.49
N PHE A 34 38.05 -6.31 39.73
CA PHE A 34 37.91 -6.58 38.30
C PHE A 34 39.18 -6.23 37.52
N ARG A 35 39.92 -5.17 37.90
CA ARG A 35 41.17 -4.79 37.23
C ARG A 35 42.27 -5.84 37.43
N LEU A 36 42.32 -6.46 38.61
CA LEU A 36 43.26 -7.55 38.90
C LEU A 36 42.86 -8.82 38.15
N TYR A 37 41.56 -9.14 38.15
CA TYR A 37 40.99 -10.26 37.40
C TYR A 37 41.21 -10.15 35.89
N ALA A 38 41.00 -8.96 35.31
CA ALA A 38 41.11 -8.73 33.87
C ALA A 38 42.55 -8.71 33.34
N ARG A 39 43.55 -8.63 34.23
CA ARG A 39 44.98 -8.50 33.87
C ARG A 39 45.56 -9.77 33.23
N ARG A 40 45.11 -10.96 33.64
CA ARG A 40 45.64 -12.25 33.16
C ARG A 40 44.67 -12.92 32.19
N GLU A 41 45.15 -13.23 30.99
CA GLU A 41 44.34 -13.85 29.94
C GLU A 41 43.92 -15.28 30.30
N GLU A 42 44.82 -16.10 30.87
CA GLU A 42 44.50 -17.49 31.23
C GLU A 42 43.40 -17.57 32.28
N THR A 43 43.38 -16.65 33.25
CA THR A 43 42.32 -16.57 34.27
C THR A 43 40.95 -16.29 33.62
N ARG A 44 40.89 -15.36 32.67
CA ARG A 44 39.65 -15.07 31.92
C ARG A 44 39.21 -16.26 31.08
N SER A 45 40.12 -16.88 30.35
CA SER A 45 39.84 -18.03 29.49
C SER A 45 39.35 -19.23 30.29
N ASN A 46 39.98 -19.55 31.42
CA ASN A 46 39.53 -20.63 32.31
C ASN A 46 38.13 -20.37 32.86
N HIS A 47 37.84 -19.15 33.27
CA HIS A 47 36.50 -18.79 33.77
C HIS A 47 35.44 -18.80 32.68
N ILE A 48 35.78 -18.40 31.45
CA ILE A 48 34.88 -18.53 30.29
C ILE A 48 34.54 -20.01 30.06
N THR A 49 35.54 -20.88 30.05
CA THR A 49 35.34 -22.33 29.89
C THR A 49 34.46 -22.90 31.01
N TYR A 50 34.73 -22.54 32.26
CA TYR A 50 33.91 -22.96 33.40
C TYR A 50 32.46 -22.49 33.26
N LEU A 51 32.24 -21.21 32.91
CA LEU A 51 30.90 -20.64 32.74
C LEU A 51 30.14 -21.28 31.58
N LEU A 52 30.82 -21.62 30.49
CA LEU A 52 30.22 -22.34 29.36
C LEU A 52 29.69 -23.71 29.80
N GLY A 53 30.49 -24.48 30.54
CA GLY A 53 30.06 -25.77 31.11
C GLY A 53 28.90 -25.60 32.09
N TYR A 54 29.01 -24.67 33.04
CA TYR A 54 27.96 -24.43 34.04
C TYR A 54 26.63 -23.98 33.42
N LEU A 55 26.66 -23.10 32.41
CA LEU A 55 25.46 -22.59 31.74
C LEU A 55 24.95 -23.50 30.62
N GLN A 56 25.63 -24.62 30.35
CA GLN A 56 25.35 -25.51 29.22
C GLN A 56 25.31 -24.75 27.88
N LYS A 57 26.30 -23.85 27.70
CA LYS A 57 26.49 -23.04 26.50
C LYS A 57 27.78 -23.41 25.79
N ARG A 58 27.87 -23.06 24.51
CA ARG A 58 29.06 -23.28 23.69
C ARG A 58 29.39 -22.08 22.82
N ASN A 59 30.62 -22.02 22.31
CA ASN A 59 31.02 -21.03 21.31
C ASN A 59 30.31 -21.27 19.97
N ALA A 60 30.11 -20.19 19.22
CA ALA A 60 29.48 -20.22 17.91
C ALA A 60 30.34 -20.90 16.84
N THR A 61 29.83 -22.02 16.32
CA THR A 61 30.42 -22.76 15.21
C THR A 61 30.06 -22.12 13.87
N ALA A 62 30.71 -22.55 12.79
CA ALA A 62 30.31 -22.16 11.43
C ALA A 62 28.87 -22.61 11.10
N GLU A 63 28.45 -23.75 11.64
CA GLU A 63 27.10 -24.28 11.47
C GLU A 63 26.06 -23.40 12.17
N ASP A 64 26.34 -22.90 13.38
CA ASP A 64 25.46 -21.95 14.09
C ASP A 64 25.25 -20.69 13.27
N ARG A 65 26.34 -20.13 12.73
CA ARG A 65 26.28 -18.94 11.87
C ARG A 65 25.48 -19.19 10.60
N ARG A 66 25.59 -20.38 10.01
CA ARG A 66 24.82 -20.77 8.84
C ARG A 66 23.33 -20.85 9.15
N ALA A 67 22.93 -21.51 10.25
CA ALA A 67 21.54 -21.59 10.64
C ALA A 67 20.97 -20.19 10.96
N ALA A 68 21.72 -19.37 11.70
CA ALA A 68 21.31 -18.01 12.01
C ALA A 68 21.13 -17.15 10.75
N LEU A 69 22.00 -17.31 9.75
CA LEU A 69 21.82 -16.66 8.45
C LEU A 69 20.58 -17.17 7.70
N LEU A 70 20.30 -18.47 7.73
CA LEU A 70 19.09 -19.04 7.10
C LEU A 70 17.81 -18.51 7.76
N SER A 71 17.76 -18.48 9.09
CA SER A 71 16.66 -17.88 9.87
C SER A 71 16.49 -16.39 9.54
N ALA A 72 17.60 -15.65 9.41
CA ALA A 72 17.58 -14.26 8.98
C ALA A 72 17.05 -14.08 7.56
N ILE A 73 17.38 -14.98 6.61
CA ILE A 73 16.89 -14.94 5.23
C ILE A 73 15.39 -15.23 5.19
N GLU A 74 14.91 -16.19 5.98
CA GLU A 74 13.48 -16.50 6.11
C GLU A 74 12.71 -15.30 6.67
N MET A 75 13.20 -14.69 7.75
CA MET A 75 12.63 -13.46 8.28
C MET A 75 12.68 -12.31 7.26
N ALA A 76 13.80 -12.16 6.57
CA ALA A 76 13.94 -11.16 5.52
C ALA A 76 13.01 -11.46 4.34
N SER A 77 12.58 -12.71 4.09
CA SER A 77 11.64 -13.00 3.01
C SER A 77 10.28 -12.34 3.18
N THR A 78 9.93 -11.91 4.41
CA THR A 78 8.65 -11.28 4.75
C THR A 78 8.77 -9.82 5.18
N THR A 79 9.94 -9.36 5.64
CA THR A 79 10.15 -7.99 6.14
C THR A 79 11.55 -7.45 5.86
N ASP A 80 11.69 -6.11 5.83
CA ASP A 80 13.00 -5.43 5.82
C ASP A 80 13.34 -4.76 7.16
N ALA A 81 12.52 -4.97 8.19
CA ALA A 81 12.74 -4.45 9.53
C ALA A 81 14.01 -5.06 10.15
N GLY A 82 15.06 -4.24 10.28
CA GLY A 82 16.35 -4.68 10.79
C GLY A 82 16.27 -5.30 12.19
N ALA A 83 15.41 -4.78 13.07
CA ALA A 83 15.21 -5.30 14.41
C ALA A 83 14.64 -6.73 14.40
N SER A 84 13.64 -7.01 13.56
CA SER A 84 13.05 -8.36 13.42
C SER A 84 14.07 -9.37 12.88
N ILE A 85 14.86 -8.97 11.88
CA ILE A 85 15.88 -9.82 11.27
C ILE A 85 17.03 -10.10 12.26
N ALA A 86 17.52 -9.07 12.96
CA ALA A 86 18.52 -9.25 14.01
C ALA A 86 17.97 -10.09 15.17
N GLY A 87 16.69 -9.92 15.51
CA GLY A 87 15.98 -10.74 16.49
C GLY A 87 15.97 -12.22 16.10
N ALA A 88 15.71 -12.54 14.83
CA ALA A 88 15.77 -13.91 14.31
C ALA A 88 17.18 -14.52 14.42
N VAL A 89 18.22 -13.77 14.05
CA VAL A 89 19.63 -14.18 14.24
C VAL A 89 19.91 -14.50 15.70
N VAL A 90 19.54 -13.59 16.61
CA VAL A 90 19.77 -13.75 18.05
C VAL A 90 19.00 -14.94 18.62
N ALA A 91 17.74 -15.11 18.22
CA ALA A 91 16.92 -16.24 18.63
C ALA A 91 17.55 -17.57 18.21
N GLU A 92 18.05 -17.66 16.97
CA GLU A 92 18.65 -18.89 16.45
C GLU A 92 19.91 -19.30 17.23
N PHE A 93 20.82 -18.36 17.51
CA PHE A 93 21.98 -18.66 18.36
C PHE A 93 21.57 -19.12 19.77
N ARG A 94 20.56 -18.48 20.36
CA ARG A 94 20.05 -18.85 21.70
C ARG A 94 19.43 -20.24 21.72
N ASN A 95 18.62 -20.57 20.71
CA ASN A 95 17.98 -21.88 20.56
C ASN A 95 19.02 -23.00 20.45
N ARG A 96 20.15 -22.73 19.79
CA ARG A 96 21.26 -23.69 19.63
C ARG A 96 22.23 -23.72 20.81
N ASN A 97 21.89 -23.04 21.92
CA ASN A 97 22.73 -22.88 23.11
C ASN A 97 24.13 -22.31 22.82
N SER A 98 24.21 -21.48 21.77
CA SER A 98 25.44 -20.91 21.27
C SER A 98 25.56 -19.45 21.72
N LEU A 99 26.77 -19.02 22.05
CA LEU A 99 27.05 -17.63 22.38
C LEU A 99 26.80 -16.73 21.17
N LEU A 100 26.31 -15.52 21.44
CA LEU A 100 26.14 -14.53 20.39
C LEU A 100 27.50 -14.04 19.88
N PRO A 101 27.64 -13.88 18.55
CA PRO A 101 28.81 -13.21 18.01
C PRO A 101 28.77 -11.71 18.34
N ALA A 102 29.85 -11.00 18.01
CA ALA A 102 29.87 -9.54 18.13
C ALA A 102 28.74 -8.89 17.30
N ALA A 103 28.26 -7.72 17.75
CA ALA A 103 27.09 -7.06 17.16
C ALA A 103 27.27 -6.77 15.66
N ASN A 104 28.48 -6.42 15.22
CA ASN A 104 28.81 -6.20 13.81
C ASN A 104 28.63 -7.47 12.94
N ILE A 105 28.82 -8.66 13.50
CA ILE A 105 28.58 -9.93 12.78
C ILE A 105 27.08 -10.14 12.60
N ILE A 106 26.28 -9.86 13.64
CA ILE A 106 24.80 -9.92 13.56
C ILE A 106 24.28 -8.94 12.51
N GLU A 107 24.79 -7.71 12.51
CA GLU A 107 24.44 -6.69 11.53
C GLU A 107 24.76 -7.14 10.10
N ARG A 108 25.99 -7.64 9.86
CA ARG A 108 26.40 -8.16 8.55
C ARG A 108 25.53 -9.33 8.08
N MET A 109 25.14 -10.23 8.99
CA MET A 109 24.19 -11.30 8.68
C MET A 109 22.84 -10.73 8.26
N GLY A 110 22.33 -9.71 8.95
CA GLY A 110 21.08 -9.04 8.59
C GLY A 110 21.13 -8.33 7.23
N ILE A 111 22.25 -7.68 6.90
CA ILE A 111 22.46 -7.06 5.57
C ILE A 111 22.51 -8.13 4.47
N ALA A 112 23.28 -9.19 4.69
CA ALA A 112 23.39 -10.30 3.74
C ALA A 112 22.05 -11.00 3.53
N ALA A 113 21.30 -11.24 4.62
CA ALA A 113 19.98 -11.85 4.57
C ALA A 113 19.00 -11.03 3.72
N ARG A 114 18.96 -9.70 3.90
CA ARG A 114 18.14 -8.79 3.09
C ARG A 114 18.54 -8.82 1.61
N ALA A 115 19.84 -8.77 1.31
CA ALA A 115 20.33 -8.85 -0.06
C ALA A 115 19.93 -10.18 -0.74
N ILE A 116 20.03 -11.30 -0.02
CA ILE A 116 19.63 -12.62 -0.53
C ILE A 116 18.10 -12.69 -0.72
N ALA A 117 17.31 -12.24 0.27
CA ALA A 117 15.86 -12.24 0.18
C ALA A 117 15.35 -11.38 -0.99
N ARG A 118 15.93 -10.20 -1.21
CA ARG A 118 15.62 -9.35 -2.37
C ARG A 118 15.92 -10.08 -3.68
N ARG A 119 17.13 -10.66 -3.84
CA ARG A 119 17.49 -11.39 -5.07
C ARG A 119 16.57 -12.59 -5.32
N ARG A 120 16.13 -13.29 -4.27
CA ARG A 120 15.16 -14.39 -4.38
C ARG A 120 13.81 -13.88 -4.87
N ALA A 121 13.33 -12.76 -4.33
CA ALA A 121 12.08 -12.15 -4.75
C ALA A 121 12.15 -11.64 -6.20
N GLU A 122 13.23 -10.95 -6.57
CA GLU A 122 13.47 -10.49 -7.95
C GLU A 122 13.42 -11.67 -8.93
N ARG A 123 14.17 -12.74 -8.64
CA ARG A 123 14.19 -13.95 -9.46
C ARG A 123 12.82 -14.62 -9.54
N ALA A 124 12.16 -14.84 -8.40
CA ALA A 124 10.84 -15.46 -8.35
C ALA A 124 9.80 -14.65 -9.12
N LEU A 125 9.98 -13.33 -9.29
CA LEU A 125 9.05 -12.54 -10.08
C LEU A 125 9.27 -12.69 -11.59
N ILE A 126 10.53 -12.82 -12.03
CA ILE A 126 10.90 -12.74 -13.45
C ILE A 126 11.20 -14.09 -14.10
N GLU A 127 11.48 -15.15 -13.34
CA GLU A 127 11.96 -16.42 -13.90
C GLU A 127 10.95 -17.16 -14.80
N ALA A 128 9.66 -16.87 -14.65
CA ALA A 128 8.60 -17.44 -15.50
C ALA A 128 8.36 -16.62 -16.78
N ILE A 129 9.05 -15.49 -16.95
CA ILE A 129 8.85 -14.58 -18.08
C ILE A 129 9.92 -14.85 -19.15
N PRO A 130 9.53 -15.05 -20.42
CA PRO A 130 10.47 -15.21 -21.53
C PRO A 130 11.48 -14.05 -21.64
N ALA A 131 12.72 -14.36 -22.01
CA ALA A 131 13.82 -13.39 -22.03
C ALA A 131 13.61 -12.25 -23.04
N ASP A 132 12.99 -12.54 -24.18
CA ASP A 132 12.57 -11.57 -25.19
C ASP A 132 11.50 -10.61 -24.65
N ARG A 133 10.52 -11.13 -23.89
CA ARG A 133 9.53 -10.28 -23.21
C ARG A 133 10.17 -9.43 -22.11
N LEU A 134 11.13 -9.98 -21.35
CA LEU A 134 11.88 -9.19 -20.37
C LEU A 134 12.66 -8.06 -21.04
N ALA A 135 13.32 -8.33 -22.17
CA ALA A 135 14.04 -7.32 -22.93
C ALA A 135 13.11 -6.22 -23.49
N SER A 136 11.90 -6.57 -23.94
CA SER A 136 10.94 -5.56 -24.43
C SER A 136 10.45 -4.60 -23.33
N LEU A 137 10.49 -5.02 -22.06
CA LEU A 137 10.17 -4.16 -20.92
C LEU A 137 11.18 -3.02 -20.72
N ASP A 138 12.43 -3.18 -21.16
CA ASP A 138 13.44 -2.12 -21.04
C ASP A 138 13.04 -0.88 -21.87
N GLY A 139 12.32 -1.08 -22.99
CA GLY A 139 11.76 0.00 -23.81
C GLY A 139 10.77 0.90 -23.05
N LEU A 140 10.23 0.45 -21.92
CA LEU A 140 9.39 1.30 -21.07
C LEU A 140 10.18 2.45 -20.42
N LEU A 141 11.49 2.28 -20.26
CA LEU A 141 12.38 3.26 -19.64
C LEU A 141 13.01 4.22 -20.66
N GLU A 142 12.86 3.95 -21.95
CA GLU A 142 13.35 4.81 -23.03
C GLU A 142 12.50 6.07 -23.15
N VAL A 143 13.15 7.19 -23.46
CA VAL A 143 12.46 8.47 -23.68
C VAL A 143 11.89 8.48 -25.09
N ASP A 144 10.57 8.66 -25.20
CA ASP A 144 9.92 8.87 -26.47
C ASP A 144 10.22 10.30 -26.96
N LEU A 145 10.90 10.41 -28.11
CA LEU A 145 11.35 11.68 -28.67
C LEU A 145 10.20 12.61 -29.07
N THR A 146 9.00 12.09 -29.28
CA THR A 146 7.84 12.89 -29.69
C THR A 146 7.23 13.70 -28.54
N ASN A 147 7.27 13.15 -27.33
CA ASN A 147 6.59 13.72 -26.16
C ASN A 147 7.52 13.91 -24.95
N GLY A 148 8.81 13.57 -25.07
CA GLY A 148 9.85 13.84 -24.08
C GLY A 148 9.71 13.04 -22.78
N GLN A 149 8.88 12.00 -22.75
CA GLN A 149 8.66 11.18 -21.56
C GLN A 149 8.79 9.69 -21.85
N THR A 150 9.06 8.92 -20.80
CA THR A 150 9.10 7.46 -20.90
C THR A 150 7.71 6.86 -20.76
N ARG A 151 7.47 5.68 -21.35
CA ARG A 151 6.21 4.94 -21.15
C ARG A 151 6.00 4.58 -19.69
N PHE A 152 7.08 4.30 -18.96
CA PHE A 152 7.07 4.07 -17.53
C PHE A 152 6.55 5.28 -16.74
N HIS A 153 6.97 6.50 -17.09
CA HIS A 153 6.43 7.72 -16.49
C HIS A 153 4.97 7.94 -16.87
N TRP A 154 4.62 7.81 -18.16
CA TRP A 154 3.26 8.02 -18.66
C TRP A 154 2.21 7.12 -17.97
N LEU A 155 2.56 5.86 -17.72
CA LEU A 155 1.72 4.90 -16.99
C LEU A 155 1.44 5.34 -15.54
N ARG A 156 2.40 6.00 -14.90
CA ARG A 156 2.32 6.43 -13.50
C ARG A 156 1.63 7.78 -13.33
N SER A 157 1.64 8.59 -14.37
CA SER A 157 1.09 9.96 -14.39
C SER A 157 -0.36 9.97 -14.92
N ALA A 158 -1.22 9.09 -14.40
CA ALA A 158 -2.63 9.03 -14.77
C ALA A 158 -3.45 10.15 -14.10
N PRO A 159 -4.41 10.79 -14.79
CA PRO A 159 -5.24 11.84 -14.20
C PRO A 159 -6.21 11.29 -13.14
N GLU A 160 -6.33 11.98 -12.01
CA GLU A 160 -7.22 11.55 -10.90
C GLU A 160 -8.62 12.18 -10.96
N ALA A 161 -8.80 13.24 -11.75
CA ALA A 161 -10.06 13.98 -11.79
C ALA A 161 -11.17 13.19 -12.53
N PRO A 162 -12.40 13.15 -12.01
CA PRO A 162 -13.51 12.46 -12.66
C PRO A 162 -14.02 13.23 -13.89
N GLY A 163 -13.67 12.73 -15.08
CA GLY A 163 -14.11 13.24 -16.38
C GLY A 163 -14.09 12.15 -17.47
N ALA A 164 -14.92 12.29 -18.50
CA ALA A 164 -15.03 11.29 -19.57
C ALA A 164 -13.72 11.11 -20.36
N SER A 165 -13.01 12.22 -20.65
CA SER A 165 -11.67 12.18 -21.27
C SER A 165 -10.65 11.44 -20.41
N ASN A 166 -10.70 11.61 -19.09
CA ASN A 166 -9.79 10.91 -18.18
C ASN A 166 -10.10 9.41 -18.12
N LEU A 167 -11.37 9.01 -18.22
CA LEU A 167 -11.73 7.60 -18.33
C LEU A 167 -11.17 6.97 -19.61
N VAL A 168 -11.25 7.68 -20.75
CA VAL A 168 -10.62 7.22 -22.00
C VAL A 168 -9.10 7.05 -21.82
N GLY A 169 -8.43 8.05 -21.23
CA GLY A 169 -6.99 7.98 -20.96
C GLY A 169 -6.57 6.85 -20.00
N LEU A 170 -7.46 6.45 -19.06
CA LEU A 170 -7.24 5.26 -18.23
C LEU A 170 -7.41 3.97 -19.06
N THR A 171 -8.42 3.89 -19.92
CA THR A 171 -8.62 2.71 -20.78
C THR A 171 -7.46 2.50 -21.76
N GLU A 172 -6.88 3.58 -22.30
CA GLU A 172 -5.67 3.51 -23.14
C GLU A 172 -4.48 2.92 -22.39
N ARG A 173 -4.26 3.36 -21.14
CA ARG A 173 -3.18 2.82 -20.28
C ARG A 173 -3.42 1.37 -19.91
N ILE A 174 -4.65 0.99 -19.57
CA ILE A 174 -5.02 -0.41 -19.29
C ILE A 174 -4.78 -1.27 -20.53
N THR A 175 -5.16 -0.78 -21.72
CA THR A 175 -4.95 -1.48 -22.98
C THR A 175 -3.47 -1.69 -23.25
N PHE A 176 -2.64 -0.66 -23.06
CA PHE A 176 -1.20 -0.75 -23.16
C PHE A 176 -0.59 -1.74 -22.14
N LEU A 177 -1.03 -1.74 -20.88
CA LEU A 177 -0.53 -2.71 -19.91
C LEU A 177 -0.83 -4.15 -20.31
N ARG A 178 -1.99 -4.41 -20.93
CA ARG A 178 -2.35 -5.73 -21.42
C ARG A 178 -1.45 -6.20 -22.57
N THR A 179 -0.94 -5.29 -23.41
CA THR A 179 0.01 -5.67 -24.47
C THR A 179 1.37 -6.11 -23.94
N LEU A 180 1.68 -5.83 -22.67
CA LEU A 180 2.92 -6.31 -22.02
C LEU A 180 2.83 -7.79 -21.61
N GLU A 181 1.64 -8.39 -21.61
CA GLU A 181 1.42 -9.81 -21.32
C GLU A 181 2.06 -10.28 -19.99
N ILE A 182 1.98 -9.43 -18.97
CA ILE A 182 2.45 -9.74 -17.61
C ILE A 182 1.29 -10.29 -16.79
N ASP A 183 1.41 -11.54 -16.36
CA ASP A 183 0.41 -12.20 -15.52
C ASP A 183 0.42 -11.62 -14.09
N PRO A 184 -0.69 -11.03 -13.60
CA PRO A 184 -0.80 -10.56 -12.22
C PRO A 184 -0.60 -11.66 -11.16
N ALA A 185 -0.83 -12.94 -11.48
CA ALA A 185 -0.65 -14.06 -10.56
C ALA A 185 0.80 -14.24 -10.10
N LEU A 186 1.78 -13.68 -10.83
CA LEU A 186 3.18 -13.64 -10.42
C LEU A 186 3.38 -12.97 -9.04
N GLN A 187 2.47 -12.07 -8.63
CA GLN A 187 2.48 -11.48 -7.29
C GLN A 187 2.41 -12.53 -6.17
N ILE A 188 1.67 -13.64 -6.36
CA ILE A 188 1.44 -14.68 -5.34
C ILE A 188 2.76 -15.38 -4.93
N ARG A 189 3.77 -15.30 -5.80
CA ARG A 189 5.09 -15.88 -5.58
C ARG A 189 5.93 -15.13 -4.54
N ILE A 190 5.49 -13.93 -4.16
CA ILE A 190 6.18 -13.03 -3.23
C ILE A 190 5.31 -12.84 -1.99
N SER A 191 5.93 -12.86 -0.80
CA SER A 191 5.21 -12.54 0.43
C SER A 191 4.66 -11.10 0.40
N SER A 192 3.53 -10.85 1.06
CA SER A 192 2.88 -9.53 1.06
C SER A 192 3.82 -8.40 1.55
N GLY A 193 4.53 -8.61 2.65
CA GLY A 193 5.43 -7.60 3.19
C GLY A 193 6.62 -7.28 2.27
N ARG A 194 7.13 -8.28 1.54
CA ARG A 194 8.19 -8.08 0.55
C ARG A 194 7.65 -7.42 -0.73
N TRP A 195 6.45 -7.80 -1.16
CA TRP A 195 5.75 -7.16 -2.27
C TRP A 195 5.55 -5.67 -2.00
N ASP A 196 5.00 -5.31 -0.84
CA ASP A 196 4.78 -3.91 -0.45
C ASP A 196 6.08 -3.11 -0.44
N GLN A 197 7.18 -3.74 -0.02
CA GLN A 197 8.50 -3.12 -0.05
C GLN A 197 8.99 -2.89 -1.49
N MET A 198 8.83 -3.87 -2.39
CA MET A 198 9.17 -3.71 -3.81
C MET A 198 8.34 -2.59 -4.45
N ILE A 199 7.05 -2.48 -4.11
CA ILE A 199 6.20 -1.39 -4.60
C ILE A 199 6.66 -0.04 -4.05
N ARG A 200 6.98 0.07 -2.76
CA ARG A 200 7.53 1.33 -2.19
C ARG A 200 8.81 1.76 -2.88
N GLU A 201 9.73 0.82 -3.13
CA GLU A 201 10.99 1.11 -3.83
C GLU A 201 10.76 1.51 -5.27
N GLY A 202 9.90 0.80 -6.01
CA GLY A 202 9.53 1.15 -7.38
C GLY A 202 8.86 2.52 -7.46
N ASN A 203 8.01 2.87 -6.47
CA ASN A 203 7.39 4.18 -6.40
C ASN A 203 8.42 5.31 -6.22
N ALA A 204 9.50 5.08 -5.47
CA ALA A 204 10.58 6.04 -5.31
C ALA A 204 11.59 6.06 -6.48
N THR A 205 11.51 5.11 -7.41
CA THR A 205 12.49 4.93 -8.49
C THR A 205 11.99 5.55 -9.80
N PRO A 206 12.57 6.67 -10.28
CA PRO A 206 12.30 7.21 -11.61
C PRO A 206 12.92 6.34 -12.71
N ALA A 207 12.50 6.54 -13.96
CA ALA A 207 12.90 5.70 -15.09
C ALA A 207 14.43 5.63 -15.31
N TRP A 208 15.12 6.77 -15.19
CA TRP A 208 16.59 6.82 -15.33
C TRP A 208 17.31 5.98 -14.26
N LEU A 209 16.86 6.04 -13.00
CA LEU A 209 17.46 5.25 -11.91
C LEU A 209 17.14 3.76 -12.06
N ALA A 210 15.96 3.42 -12.57
CA ALA A 210 15.62 2.05 -12.91
C ALA A 210 16.56 1.50 -14.02
N ASN A 211 16.96 2.35 -14.97
CA ASN A 211 17.84 1.97 -16.06
C ASN A 211 19.26 1.62 -15.57
N ASP A 212 19.75 2.30 -14.53
CA ASP A 212 21.05 2.07 -13.90
C ASP A 212 21.12 0.77 -13.08
N PHE A 213 19.98 0.12 -12.80
CA PHE A 213 19.97 -1.17 -12.11
C PHE A 213 20.47 -2.30 -13.03
N ASN A 214 21.03 -3.34 -12.41
CA ASN A 214 21.28 -4.59 -13.13
C ASN A 214 19.96 -5.17 -13.67
N ALA A 215 20.04 -5.93 -14.77
CA ALA A 215 18.87 -6.45 -15.49
C ALA A 215 17.85 -7.17 -14.60
N SER A 216 18.30 -8.03 -13.68
CA SER A 216 17.40 -8.77 -12.77
C SER A 216 16.57 -7.82 -11.91
N ARG A 217 17.20 -6.83 -11.28
CA ARG A 217 16.52 -5.87 -10.42
C ARG A 217 15.64 -4.92 -11.23
N ARG A 218 16.11 -4.47 -12.39
CA ARG A 218 15.38 -3.60 -13.32
C ARG A 218 14.09 -4.27 -13.80
N HIS A 219 14.19 -5.48 -14.33
CA HIS A 219 13.03 -6.25 -14.79
C HIS A 219 12.04 -6.54 -13.66
N ALA A 220 12.52 -6.98 -12.49
CA ALA A 220 11.63 -7.25 -11.35
C ALA A 220 10.89 -5.99 -10.88
N LEU A 221 11.56 -4.84 -10.87
CA LEU A 221 10.93 -3.57 -10.56
C LEU A 221 9.85 -3.21 -11.59
N ILE A 222 10.15 -3.33 -12.88
CA ILE A 222 9.19 -3.03 -13.95
C ILE A 222 7.97 -3.96 -13.86
N VAL A 223 8.19 -5.27 -13.72
CA VAL A 223 7.11 -6.27 -13.59
C VAL A 223 6.23 -5.97 -12.37
N ALA A 224 6.83 -5.69 -11.21
CA ALA A 224 6.06 -5.36 -10.01
C ALA A 224 5.23 -4.08 -10.20
N GLN A 225 5.79 -3.07 -10.86
CA GLN A 225 5.11 -1.82 -11.16
C GLN A 225 3.99 -2.01 -12.18
N VAL A 226 4.19 -2.80 -13.24
CA VAL A 226 3.16 -3.13 -14.23
C VAL A 226 1.96 -3.79 -13.58
N ILE A 227 2.18 -4.80 -12.73
CA ILE A 227 1.09 -5.48 -11.99
C ILE A 227 0.36 -4.48 -11.09
N LYS A 228 1.10 -3.68 -10.31
CA LYS A 228 0.49 -2.73 -9.38
C LYS A 228 -0.27 -1.61 -10.08
N LEU A 229 0.25 -1.11 -11.20
CA LEU A 229 -0.42 -0.11 -12.03
C LEU A 229 -1.65 -0.70 -12.71
N GLY A 230 -1.61 -1.97 -13.14
CA GLY A 230 -2.78 -2.66 -13.69
C GLY A 230 -3.94 -2.70 -12.70
N GLN A 231 -3.67 -3.03 -11.43
CA GLN A 231 -4.66 -2.98 -10.35
C GLN A 231 -5.17 -1.55 -10.14
N LYS A 232 -4.27 -0.61 -9.88
CA LYS A 232 -4.61 0.79 -9.58
C LYS A 232 -5.45 1.44 -10.70
N LEU A 233 -5.01 1.33 -11.95
CA LEU A 233 -5.68 1.97 -13.08
C LEU A 233 -7.06 1.35 -13.32
N THR A 234 -7.22 0.05 -13.08
CA THR A 234 -8.53 -0.62 -13.16
C THR A 234 -9.47 -0.10 -12.08
N ASP A 235 -9.01 0.00 -10.84
CA ASP A 235 -9.79 0.54 -9.72
C ASP A 235 -10.16 2.02 -9.93
N ASP A 236 -9.22 2.82 -10.44
CA ASP A 236 -9.43 4.23 -10.77
C ASP A 236 -10.46 4.38 -11.91
N ALA A 237 -10.38 3.54 -12.95
CA ALA A 237 -11.32 3.55 -14.07
C ALA A 237 -12.74 3.20 -13.63
N VAL A 238 -12.90 2.15 -12.80
CA VAL A 238 -14.19 1.76 -12.22
C VAL A 238 -14.73 2.89 -11.34
N THR A 239 -13.89 3.52 -10.53
CA THR A 239 -14.28 4.64 -9.67
C THR A 239 -14.76 5.85 -10.48
N ILE A 240 -14.04 6.25 -11.53
CA ILE A 240 -14.46 7.34 -12.41
C ILE A 240 -15.77 6.98 -13.12
N PHE A 241 -15.91 5.76 -13.63
CA PHE A 241 -17.12 5.28 -14.28
C PHE A 241 -18.34 5.40 -13.35
N ILE A 242 -18.24 4.89 -12.11
CA ILE A 242 -19.32 4.98 -11.11
C ILE A 242 -19.70 6.46 -10.85
N LYS A 243 -18.72 7.35 -10.71
CA LYS A 243 -18.97 8.80 -10.50
C LYS A 243 -19.67 9.43 -11.71
N LEU A 244 -19.27 9.09 -12.93
CA LEU A 244 -19.90 9.60 -14.15
C LEU A 244 -21.35 9.12 -14.28
N MET A 245 -21.60 7.83 -14.03
CA MET A 245 -22.96 7.28 -14.01
C MET A 245 -23.83 7.96 -12.96
N GLY A 246 -23.31 8.14 -11.74
CA GLY A 246 -24.02 8.86 -10.67
C GLY A 246 -24.40 10.30 -11.06
N ARG A 247 -23.50 11.03 -11.72
CA ARG A 247 -23.79 12.38 -12.23
C ARG A 247 -24.88 12.37 -13.29
N LEU A 248 -24.84 11.43 -14.24
CA LEU A 248 -25.85 11.31 -15.29
C LEU A 248 -27.24 11.02 -14.71
N PHE A 249 -27.34 10.06 -13.77
CA PHE A 249 -28.60 9.77 -13.09
C PHE A 249 -29.11 10.96 -12.27
N SER A 250 -28.21 11.65 -11.56
CA SER A 250 -28.58 12.85 -10.79
C SER A 250 -29.10 13.97 -11.69
N GLN A 251 -28.44 14.24 -12.82
CA GLN A 251 -28.89 15.22 -13.80
C GLN A 251 -30.25 14.84 -14.41
N ALA A 252 -30.44 13.58 -14.79
CA ALA A 252 -31.71 13.10 -15.32
C ALA A 252 -32.84 13.24 -14.29
N ASN A 253 -32.59 12.88 -13.03
CA ASN A 253 -33.60 12.94 -11.97
C ASN A 253 -33.92 14.39 -11.58
N SER A 254 -32.93 15.28 -11.56
CA SER A 254 -33.12 16.72 -11.35
C SER A 254 -33.94 17.34 -12.48
N ARG A 255 -33.66 16.98 -13.75
CA ARG A 255 -34.48 17.41 -14.89
C ARG A 255 -35.92 16.89 -14.79
N LYS A 256 -36.12 15.64 -14.36
CA LYS A 256 -37.47 15.08 -14.13
C LYS A 256 -38.21 15.83 -13.02
N LYS A 257 -37.54 16.11 -11.88
CA LYS A 257 -38.11 16.90 -10.79
C LYS A 257 -38.46 18.32 -11.24
N GLN A 258 -37.57 18.96 -12.00
CA GLN A 258 -37.80 20.30 -12.55
C GLN A 258 -39.03 20.31 -13.46
N ARG A 259 -39.13 19.38 -14.42
CA ARG A 259 -40.33 19.24 -15.27
C ARG A 259 -41.61 19.05 -14.46
N HIS A 260 -41.56 18.20 -13.42
CA HIS A 260 -42.72 18.01 -12.55
C HIS A 260 -43.07 19.27 -11.76
N MET A 261 -42.09 20.05 -11.29
CA MET A 261 -42.31 21.34 -10.64
C MET A 261 -42.87 22.38 -11.61
N ASP A 262 -42.37 22.44 -12.85
CA ASP A 262 -42.83 23.36 -13.88
C ASP A 262 -44.27 23.06 -14.32
N SER A 263 -44.72 21.79 -14.24
CA SER A 263 -46.12 21.41 -14.52
C SER A 263 -47.10 21.63 -13.36
N ARG A 264 -46.63 21.90 -12.13
CA ARG A 264 -47.51 22.13 -10.96
C ARG A 264 -48.32 23.43 -11.03
N PRO A 265 -47.79 24.58 -11.50
CA PRO A 265 -48.55 25.79 -11.71
C PRO A 265 -49.76 25.59 -12.62
N ASP A 266 -49.60 24.82 -13.71
CA ASP A 266 -50.67 24.56 -14.66
C ASP A 266 -51.76 23.66 -14.06
N ALA A 267 -51.37 22.60 -13.34
CA ALA A 267 -52.32 21.77 -12.60
C ALA A 267 -53.06 22.54 -11.49
N THR A 268 -52.35 23.41 -10.77
CA THR A 268 -52.93 24.24 -9.70
C THR A 268 -53.87 25.30 -10.27
N LYS A 269 -53.52 25.89 -11.42
CA LYS A 269 -54.35 26.82 -12.16
C LYS A 269 -55.61 26.16 -12.70
N ALA A 270 -55.50 24.93 -13.23
CA ALA A 270 -56.64 24.12 -13.64
C ALA A 270 -57.58 23.82 -12.46
N LEU A 271 -57.05 23.31 -11.34
CA LEU A 271 -57.84 23.02 -10.13
C LEU A 271 -58.52 24.27 -9.57
N ARG A 272 -57.81 25.41 -9.51
CA ARG A 272 -58.40 26.68 -9.07
C ARG A 272 -59.54 27.11 -9.99
N MET A 273 -59.36 26.99 -11.31
CA MET A 273 -60.42 27.37 -12.25
C MET A 273 -61.61 26.42 -12.20
N PHE A 274 -61.41 25.12 -11.95
CA PHE A 274 -62.49 24.17 -11.66
C PHE A 274 -63.26 24.56 -10.39
N LEU A 275 -62.54 24.91 -9.31
CA LEU A 275 -63.17 25.36 -8.08
C LEU A 275 -63.98 26.64 -8.30
N ASP A 276 -63.41 27.65 -8.97
CA ASP A 276 -64.08 28.91 -9.29
C ASP A 276 -65.36 28.67 -10.13
N THR A 277 -65.31 27.69 -11.04
CA THR A 277 -66.46 27.26 -11.87
C THR A 277 -67.56 26.64 -11.01
N ILE A 278 -67.21 25.73 -10.09
CA ILE A 278 -68.16 25.10 -9.17
C ILE A 278 -68.79 26.15 -8.24
N THR A 279 -67.98 27.05 -7.69
CA THR A 279 -68.47 28.13 -6.82
C THR A 279 -69.36 29.12 -7.57
N ALA A 280 -69.06 29.44 -8.84
CA ALA A 280 -69.92 30.26 -9.68
C ALA A 280 -71.28 29.59 -9.94
N LEU A 281 -71.29 28.29 -10.23
CA LEU A 281 -72.51 27.50 -10.42
C LEU A 281 -73.34 27.37 -9.14
N GLN A 282 -72.71 27.11 -8.01
CA GLN A 282 -73.39 27.08 -6.70
C GLN A 282 -74.03 28.43 -6.39
N SER A 283 -73.29 29.52 -6.59
CA SER A 283 -73.82 30.88 -6.43
C SER A 283 -74.99 31.17 -7.37
N ALA A 284 -74.95 30.70 -8.63
CA ALA A 284 -76.08 30.85 -9.54
C ALA A 284 -77.33 30.11 -9.03
N ASN A 285 -77.15 28.90 -8.51
CA ASN A 285 -78.22 28.09 -7.94
C ASN A 285 -78.83 28.72 -6.67
N ASP A 286 -77.99 29.17 -5.74
CA ASP A 286 -78.42 29.70 -4.44
C ASP A 286 -79.19 31.03 -4.58
N TYR A 287 -78.87 31.83 -5.59
CA TYR A 287 -79.52 33.11 -5.87
C TYR A 287 -80.50 33.07 -7.05
N GLY A 288 -80.81 31.88 -7.60
CA GLY A 288 -81.76 31.69 -8.71
C GLY A 288 -81.39 32.42 -10.01
N ARG A 289 -80.08 32.62 -10.27
CA ARG A 289 -79.56 33.36 -11.44
C ARG A 289 -79.23 32.39 -12.57
N ASN A 290 -79.18 32.90 -13.81
CA ASN A 290 -78.76 32.09 -14.96
C ASN A 290 -77.31 31.63 -14.78
N ALA A 291 -77.11 30.30 -14.74
CA ALA A 291 -75.82 29.67 -14.51
C ALA A 291 -74.75 30.06 -15.54
N LEU A 292 -75.13 30.21 -16.82
CA LEU A 292 -74.20 30.56 -17.90
C LEU A 292 -73.73 32.01 -17.79
N GLU A 293 -74.63 32.93 -17.44
CA GLU A 293 -74.27 34.35 -17.26
C GLU A 293 -73.35 34.55 -16.05
N VAL A 294 -73.63 33.88 -14.93
CA VAL A 294 -72.79 33.97 -13.72
C VAL A 294 -71.41 33.34 -13.94
N LEU A 295 -71.33 32.23 -14.70
CA LEU A 295 -70.08 31.62 -15.10
C LEU A 295 -69.23 32.53 -15.99
N ASP A 296 -69.84 33.14 -17.01
CA ASP A 296 -69.12 34.05 -17.91
C ASP A 296 -68.64 35.30 -17.15
N GLN A 297 -69.44 35.85 -16.23
CA GLN A 297 -69.05 36.99 -15.41
C GLN A 297 -67.91 36.68 -14.42
N LYS A 298 -67.96 35.53 -13.72
CA LYS A 298 -67.00 35.22 -12.65
C LYS A 298 -65.73 34.53 -13.13
N VAL A 299 -65.83 33.68 -14.14
CA VAL A 299 -64.72 32.82 -14.62
C VAL A 299 -64.32 33.17 -16.06
N GLY A 300 -65.28 33.56 -16.89
CA GLY A 300 -65.09 33.88 -18.31
C GLY A 300 -65.21 32.64 -19.19
N TRP A 301 -66.25 32.58 -20.01
CA TRP A 301 -66.58 31.44 -20.88
C TRP A 301 -65.44 31.11 -21.85
N HIS A 302 -64.87 32.14 -22.47
CA HIS A 302 -63.72 31.99 -23.37
C HIS A 302 -62.44 31.49 -22.66
N ARG A 303 -62.29 31.76 -21.36
CA ARG A 303 -61.15 31.32 -20.56
C ARG A 303 -61.26 29.84 -20.22
N LEU A 304 -62.46 29.36 -19.92
CA LEU A 304 -62.79 27.95 -19.73
C LEU A 304 -62.56 27.12 -20.99
N LEU A 305 -63.04 27.60 -22.15
CA LEU A 305 -62.87 26.89 -23.42
C LEU A 305 -61.40 26.77 -23.87
N ARG A 306 -60.55 27.72 -23.47
CA ARG A 306 -59.10 27.71 -23.75
C ARG A 306 -58.29 26.77 -22.85
N MET A 307 -58.90 26.19 -21.80
CA MET A 307 -58.25 25.25 -20.87
C MET A 307 -58.44 23.78 -21.23
N LYS A 308 -58.81 23.48 -22.49
CA LYS A 308 -58.68 22.11 -23.01
C LYS A 308 -57.22 21.65 -22.89
N PRO A 309 -56.96 20.41 -22.45
CA PRO A 309 -55.61 19.85 -22.41
C PRO A 309 -54.98 19.77 -23.80
#